data_AF-A0A9E0TNW4-F1
#
_entry.id   AF-A0A9E0TNW4-F1
#
_cell.length_a   1.000
_cell.length_b   1.000
_cell.length_c   1.000
_cell.angle_alpha   90.00
_cell.angle_beta   90.00
_cell.angle_gamma   90.00
#
_symmetry.space_group_name_H-M   'P 1'
#
loop_
_entity.id
_entity.type
_entity.pdbx_description
1 polymer ?
#
loop_
_entity_poly.entity_id
_entity_poly.type
_entity_poly.pdbx_seq_one_letter_code
_entity_poly.pdbx_strand_id
1 'polypeptide(L)'
;MVKGQKVVCINDTFPPVIVAIYKQLPVKGNVYTIREVFLGREKIVKGGDTATVGLLLQELKNPPDPFHAGKEELGFSSERFAPLNELPDEEAEVEEAIGAGATPSYGWN
;
A
#
# COMPACT_ATOMS: atom_id res chain seq x y z
N MET A 1 14.30 -1.58 -6.52
CA MET A 1 13.70 -1.93 -5.20
C MET A 1 14.32 -3.22 -4.71
N VAL A 2 14.64 -3.32 -3.43
CA VAL A 2 15.35 -4.47 -2.85
C VAL A 2 14.65 -4.99 -1.60
N LYS A 3 14.84 -6.27 -1.29
CA LYS A 3 14.34 -6.88 -0.05
C LYS A 3 14.90 -6.14 1.18
N GLY A 4 14.03 -5.87 2.15
CA GLY A 4 14.34 -5.12 3.37
C GLY A 4 14.22 -3.60 3.23
N GLN A 5 14.01 -3.06 2.03
CA GLN A 5 13.85 -1.63 1.81
C GLN A 5 12.48 -1.13 2.31
N LYS A 6 12.47 0.04 2.96
CA LYS A 6 11.24 0.78 3.27
C LYS A 6 10.75 1.54 2.05
N VAL A 7 9.45 1.44 1.81
CA VAL A 7 8.77 2.09 0.69
C VAL A 7 7.46 2.71 1.17
N VAL A 8 7.10 3.87 0.62
CA VAL A 8 5.81 4.50 0.89
C VAL A 8 4.82 4.16 -0.23
N CYS A 9 3.59 3.82 0.10
CA CYS A 9 2.54 3.64 -0.89
C CYS A 9 2.12 5.00 -1.46
N ILE A 10 2.25 5.20 -2.76
CA ILE A 10 1.89 6.44 -3.46
C ILE A 10 0.55 6.33 -4.21
N ASN A 11 0.08 5.10 -4.46
CA ASN A 11 -1.15 4.84 -5.20
C ASN A 11 -1.89 3.59 -4.66
N ASP A 12 -2.95 3.84 -3.90
CA ASP A 12 -3.86 2.86 -3.31
C ASP A 12 -5.15 2.64 -4.13
N THR A 13 -5.20 3.11 -5.37
CA THR A 13 -6.39 2.93 -6.22
C THR A 13 -6.35 1.55 -6.89
N PHE A 14 -7.25 0.66 -6.49
CA PHE A 14 -7.33 -0.71 -7.01
C PHE A 14 -8.62 -0.94 -7.82
N PRO A 15 -8.56 -1.73 -8.92
CA PRO A 15 -9.77 -2.17 -9.61
C PRO A 15 -10.69 -2.99 -8.68
N PRO A 16 -12.03 -2.95 -8.87
CA PRO A 16 -12.98 -3.66 -8.01
C PRO A 16 -12.69 -5.16 -7.85
N VAL A 17 -12.20 -5.81 -8.91
CA VAL A 17 -11.83 -7.22 -8.90
C VAL A 17 -10.67 -7.49 -7.93
N ILE A 18 -9.68 -6.60 -7.87
CA ILE A 18 -8.55 -6.73 -6.94
C ILE A 18 -9.03 -6.54 -5.50
N VAL A 19 -9.90 -5.55 -5.26
CA VAL A 19 -10.49 -5.31 -3.93
C VAL A 19 -11.27 -6.53 -3.43
N ALA A 20 -11.93 -7.28 -4.32
CA ALA A 20 -12.68 -8.47 -3.96
C ALA A 20 -11.80 -9.69 -3.62
N ILE A 21 -10.58 -9.77 -4.15
CA ILE A 21 -9.70 -10.95 -4.00
C ILE A 21 -8.67 -10.73 -2.89
N TYR A 22 -8.20 -9.50 -2.70
CA TYR A 22 -7.17 -9.18 -1.71
C TYR A 22 -7.80 -9.04 -0.32
N LYS A 23 -7.15 -9.63 0.69
CA LYS A 23 -7.56 -9.49 2.09
C LYS A 23 -7.07 -8.17 2.68
N GLN A 24 -5.90 -7.73 2.24
CA GLN A 24 -5.22 -6.54 2.71
C GLN A 24 -4.68 -5.76 1.51
N LEU A 25 -4.92 -4.46 1.50
CA LEU A 25 -4.45 -3.53 0.48
C LEU A 25 -3.58 -2.45 1.14
N PRO A 26 -2.52 -1.98 0.47
CA PRO A 26 -1.73 -0.87 0.95
C PRO A 26 -2.54 0.42 0.86
N VAL A 27 -2.34 1.28 1.86
CA VAL A 27 -2.99 2.58 1.97
C VAL A 27 -1.99 3.66 1.61
N LYS A 28 -2.42 4.64 0.81
CA LYS A 28 -1.55 5.72 0.37
C LYS A 28 -1.01 6.51 1.57
N GLY A 29 0.27 6.86 1.53
CA GLY A 29 0.98 7.57 2.61
C GLY A 29 1.60 6.64 3.66
N ASN A 30 1.15 5.39 3.77
CA ASN A 30 1.74 4.44 4.71
C ASN A 30 3.07 3.88 4.21
N VAL A 31 3.98 3.66 5.16
CA VAL A 31 5.28 3.04 4.93
C VAL A 31 5.19 1.54 5.15
N TYR A 32 5.81 0.79 4.25
CA TYR A 32 5.85 -0.66 4.23
C TYR A 32 7.27 -1.15 3.97
N THR A 33 7.57 -2.38 4.40
CA THR A 33 8.88 -3.00 4.25
C THR A 33 8.80 -4.13 3.23
N ILE A 34 9.68 -4.10 2.23
CA ILE A 34 9.72 -5.14 1.19
C ILE A 34 10.19 -6.46 1.81
N ARG A 35 9.31 -7.46 1.84
CA ARG A 35 9.63 -8.84 2.25
C ARG A 35 10.30 -9.61 1.14
N GLU A 36 9.82 -9.44 -0.09
CA GLU A 36 10.28 -10.17 -1.26
C GLU A 36 9.99 -9.38 -2.54
N VAL A 37 10.88 -9.53 -3.53
CA VAL A 37 10.74 -8.96 -4.87
C VAL A 37 10.67 -10.12 -5.84
N PHE A 38 9.63 -10.17 -6.64
CA PHE A 38 9.41 -11.23 -7.62
C PHE A 38 9.07 -10.64 -8.99
N LEU A 39 9.27 -11.43 -10.04
CA LEU A 39 8.88 -11.04 -11.38
C LEU A 39 7.38 -11.32 -11.54
N GLY A 40 6.56 -10.28 -11.46
CA GLY A 40 5.13 -10.35 -11.65
C GLY A 40 4.74 -10.40 -13.12
N ARG A 41 3.57 -10.98 -13.40
CA ARG A 41 2.92 -10.98 -14.72
C ARG A 41 1.74 -10.01 -14.70
N GLU A 42 1.65 -9.15 -15.71
CA GLU A 42 0.62 -8.09 -15.76
C GLU A 42 -0.81 -8.65 -15.98
N LYS A 43 -0.94 -9.84 -16.60
CA LYS A 43 -2.23 -10.46 -16.92
C LYS A 43 -2.51 -11.71 -16.10
N ILE A 44 -3.66 -11.71 -15.42
CA ILE A 44 -4.22 -12.85 -14.67
C ILE A 44 -4.47 -14.07 -15.59
N VAL A 45 -4.75 -13.86 -16.89
CA VAL A 45 -5.36 -14.91 -17.74
C VAL A 45 -4.50 -15.37 -18.94
N LYS A 46 -3.43 -14.68 -19.33
CA LYS A 46 -2.52 -15.14 -20.40
C LYS A 46 -1.26 -14.28 -20.34
N GLY A 47 -0.10 -14.91 -20.16
CA GLY A 47 1.20 -14.23 -20.05
C GLY A 47 1.39 -13.23 -21.18
N GLY A 48 1.41 -11.95 -20.82
CA GLY A 48 1.86 -10.88 -21.70
C GLY A 48 3.36 -10.71 -21.56
N ASP A 49 4.03 -10.31 -22.64
CA ASP A 49 5.48 -10.13 -22.74
C ASP A 49 6.07 -9.00 -21.86
N THR A 50 5.22 -8.29 -21.09
CA THR A 50 5.61 -7.30 -20.10
C THR A 50 5.72 -7.92 -18.71
N ALA A 51 6.96 -8.03 -18.22
CA ALA A 51 7.26 -8.42 -16.87
C ALA A 51 7.24 -7.19 -15.95
N THR A 52 6.32 -7.17 -15.00
CA THR A 52 6.22 -6.11 -13.98
C THR A 52 6.94 -6.54 -12.72
N VAL A 53 7.62 -5.65 -12.01
CA VAL A 53 8.23 -6.02 -10.72
C VAL A 53 7.14 -6.05 -9.64
N GLY A 54 6.91 -7.23 -9.08
CA GLY A 54 5.98 -7.49 -7.98
C GLY A 54 6.68 -7.47 -6.63
N LEU A 55 5.97 -6.98 -5.61
CA LEU A 55 6.46 -6.85 -4.24
C LEU A 55 5.54 -7.59 -3.27
N LEU A 56 6.13 -8.29 -2.31
CA LEU A 56 5.47 -8.73 -1.08
C LEU A 56 5.93 -7.84 0.06
N LEU A 57 5.00 -7.47 0.94
CA LEU A 57 5.27 -6.60 2.09
C LEU A 57 5.33 -7.42 3.37
N GLN A 58 6.04 -6.93 4.39
CA GLN A 58 6.09 -7.61 5.69
C GLN A 58 4.79 -7.43 6.47
N GLU A 59 4.22 -6.24 6.38
CA GLU A 59 3.05 -5.80 7.12
C GLU A 59 1.75 -6.34 6.52
N LEU A 60 1.72 -6.56 5.20
CA LEU A 60 0.57 -7.07 4.48
C LEU A 60 0.80 -8.52 4.04
N LYS A 61 -0.10 -9.41 4.46
CA LYS A 61 -0.09 -10.83 4.08
C LYS A 61 -1.42 -11.21 3.46
N ASN A 62 -1.38 -11.58 2.20
CA ASN A 62 -2.56 -11.99 1.44
C ASN A 62 -2.62 -13.52 1.28
N PRO A 63 -3.82 -14.07 1.02
CA PRO A 63 -3.93 -15.47 0.62
C PRO A 63 -3.22 -15.72 -0.72
N PRO A 64 -2.90 -16.99 -1.03
CA PRO A 64 -2.38 -17.36 -2.34
C PRO A 64 -3.39 -17.03 -3.45
N ASP A 65 -2.89 -16.68 -4.63
CA ASP A 65 -3.71 -16.34 -5.79
C ASP A 65 -4.59 -17.54 -6.19
N PRO A 66 -5.93 -17.42 -6.13
CA PRO A 66 -6.85 -18.50 -6.52
C PRO A 66 -6.79 -18.81 -8.03
N PHE A 67 -6.23 -17.93 -8.85
CA PHE A 67 -6.09 -18.09 -10.29
C PHE A 67 -4.69 -18.55 -10.73
N HIS A 68 -3.76 -18.79 -9.78
CA HIS A 68 -2.41 -19.26 -10.08
C HIS A 68 -2.20 -20.72 -9.67
N ALA A 69 -1.77 -21.56 -10.60
CA ALA A 69 -1.50 -22.99 -10.35
C ALA A 69 -0.40 -23.21 -9.29
N GLY A 70 0.56 -22.29 -9.19
CA GLY A 70 1.66 -22.32 -8.21
C GLY A 70 1.31 -21.76 -6.82
N LYS A 71 0.07 -21.28 -6.59
CA LYS A 71 -0.37 -20.73 -5.29
C LYS A 71 0.57 -19.65 -4.71
N GLU A 72 1.10 -18.79 -5.57
CA GLU A 72 1.96 -17.69 -5.12
C GLU A 72 1.11 -16.63 -4.41
N GLU A 73 1.69 -15.94 -3.43
CA GLU A 73 0.99 -14.89 -2.69
C GLU A 73 0.66 -13.70 -3.60
N LEU A 74 -0.52 -13.14 -3.41
CA LEU A 74 -0.97 -11.93 -4.10
C LEU A 74 -0.14 -10.72 -3.67
N GLY A 75 0.88 -10.41 -4.48
CA GLY A 75 1.72 -9.23 -4.30
C GLY A 75 1.19 -7.97 -4.97
N PHE A 76 2.00 -6.91 -4.91
CA PHE A 76 1.63 -5.58 -5.41
C PHE A 76 2.64 -5.10 -6.46
N SER A 77 2.20 -4.33 -7.44
CA SER A 77 3.12 -3.70 -8.41
C SER A 77 4.03 -2.70 -7.70
N SER A 78 5.33 -2.78 -7.97
CA SER A 78 6.33 -1.82 -7.49
C SER A 78 6.03 -0.37 -7.88
N GLU A 79 5.34 -0.14 -9.00
CA GLU A 79 4.97 1.20 -9.48
C GLU A 79 4.03 1.96 -8.53
N ARG A 80 3.41 1.25 -7.58
CA ARG A 80 2.52 1.84 -6.55
C ARG A 80 3.28 2.33 -5.32
N PHE A 81 4.59 2.13 -5.29
CA PHE A 81 5.43 2.46 -4.16
C PHE A 81 6.58 3.37 -4.60
N ALA A 82 6.95 4.30 -3.72
CA ALA A 82 8.17 5.07 -3.85
C ALA A 82 9.18 4.63 -2.79
N PRO A 83 10.49 4.53 -3.12
CA PRO A 83 11.51 4.31 -2.11
C PRO A 83 11.51 5.46 -1.12
N LEU A 84 11.43 5.14 0.18
CA LEU A 84 11.62 6.16 1.21
C LEU A 84 13.12 6.43 1.27
N ASN A 85 13.57 7.59 0.78
CA ASN A 85 14.94 8.03 1.04
C ASN A 85 15.03 8.29 2.54
N GLU A 86 15.96 7.61 3.22
CA GLU A 86 16.33 7.89 4.62
C GLU A 86 17.02 9.26 4.68
N LEU A 87 16.24 10.34 4.62
CA LEU A 87 16.65 11.58 5.27
C LEU A 87 16.31 11.40 6.77
N PRO A 88 17.20 11.81 7.70
CA PRO A 88 17.00 11.57 9.12
C PRO A 88 15.65 12.11 9.59
N ASP A 89 14.96 11.31 10.40
CA ASP A 89 13.55 11.45 10.80
C ASP A 89 13.20 12.85 11.35
N GLU A 90 12.43 13.62 10.58
CA GLU A 90 11.57 14.69 11.09
C GLU A 90 10.18 14.46 10.50
N GLU A 91 9.12 14.70 11.28
CA GLU A 91 7.69 14.62 10.91
C GLU A 91 6.97 13.29 11.22
N ALA A 92 6.97 12.95 12.51
CA ALA A 92 5.75 12.45 13.14
C ALA A 92 4.81 13.64 13.40
N GLU A 93 4.01 14.05 12.41
CA GLU A 93 2.89 14.96 12.66
C GLU A 93 1.61 14.15 12.91
N VAL A 94 1.28 14.12 14.20
CA VAL A 94 0.06 13.61 14.80
C VAL A 94 -1.14 14.37 14.23
N GLU A 95 -2.04 13.70 13.51
CA GLU A 95 -3.38 14.23 13.26
C GLU A 95 -4.18 14.21 14.58
N GLU A 96 -4.11 15.31 15.34
CA GLU A 96 -5.04 15.56 16.45
C GLU A 96 -5.50 17.02 16.41
N ALA A 97 -6.73 17.25 15.92
CA ALA A 97 -7.72 18.20 16.45
C ALA A 97 -8.74 18.61 15.38
N ILE A 98 -9.96 18.02 15.43
CA ILE A 98 -11.15 18.70 14.90
C ILE A 98 -12.18 18.95 16.01
N GLY A 99 -12.14 20.17 16.55
CA GLY A 99 -13.33 21.03 16.63
C GLY A 99 -14.38 20.77 17.71
N ALA A 100 -14.06 21.07 18.98
CA ALA A 100 -15.07 21.40 19.97
C ALA A 100 -15.47 22.89 19.86
N GLY A 101 -16.31 23.22 18.89
CA GLY A 101 -16.93 24.53 18.76
C GLY A 101 -18.09 24.69 19.72
N ALA A 102 -17.83 25.16 20.94
CA ALA A 102 -18.86 25.59 21.89
C ALA A 102 -19.48 26.93 21.43
N THR A 103 -20.80 27.00 21.38
CA THR A 103 -21.61 28.24 21.40
C THR A 103 -22.45 28.24 22.69
N PRO A 104 -23.07 29.35 23.14
CA PRO A 104 -22.90 30.77 22.78
C PRO A 104 -22.55 31.66 24.01
N SER A 105 -22.12 32.89 23.75
CA SER A 105 -21.94 33.93 24.77
C SER A 105 -23.29 34.57 25.17
N TYR A 106 -23.54 34.63 26.49
CA TYR A 106 -24.48 35.57 27.10
C TYR A 106 -23.75 36.86 27.45
N GLY A 107 -24.34 38.04 27.20
CA GLY A 107 -23.77 39.30 27.72
C GLY A 107 -24.34 40.61 27.15
N TRP A 108 -25.47 41.03 27.70
CA TRP A 108 -25.79 42.38 28.19
C TRP A 108 -25.20 43.63 27.50
N ASN A 109 -26.05 44.42 26.83
CA ASN A 109 -26.15 45.88 27.04
C ASN A 109 -27.52 46.41 26.57
#